data_AF-A0A2M7RZD7-F1
#
_entry.id   AF-A0A2M7RZD7-F1
#
_cell.length_a   1.000
_cell.length_b   1.000
_cell.length_c   1.000
_cell.angle_alpha   90.00
_cell.angle_beta   90.00
_cell.angle_gamma   90.00
#
_symmetry.space_group_name_H-M   'P 1'
#
loop_
_entity.id
_entity.type
_entity.pdbx_description
1 polymer ?
#
loop_
_entity_poly.entity_id
_entity_poly.type
_entity_poly.pdbx_seq_one_letter_code
_entity_poly.pdbx_strand_id
1 'polypeptide(L)' 'MKKTIRDIDVSNKKVLVRVDFNVPVDDRGNITDDTRILETLPTINYLRQMKAKI' A
#
# COMPACT_ATOMS: atom_id res chain seq x y z
N MET A 1 -2.41 21.76 -7.73
CA MET A 1 -3.27 20.64 -7.31
C MET A 1 -2.46 19.36 -7.44
N LYS A 2 -2.47 18.45 -6.45
CA LYS A 2 -1.73 17.17 -6.55
C LYS A 2 -2.55 16.17 -7.37
N LYS A 3 -1.87 15.35 -8.18
CA LYS A 3 -2.48 14.19 -8.83
C LYS A 3 -2.67 13.06 -7.82
N THR A 4 -3.79 12.35 -7.93
CA THR A 4 -4.09 11.14 -7.19
C THR A 4 -3.74 9.90 -8.01
N ILE A 5 -3.79 8.72 -7.38
CA ILE A 5 -3.54 7.45 -8.09
C ILE A 5 -4.57 7.17 -9.20
N ARG A 6 -5.74 7.82 -9.14
CA ARG A 6 -6.82 7.67 -10.12
C ARG A 6 -6.62 8.55 -11.36
N ASP A 7 -5.69 9.51 -11.30
CA ASP A 7 -5.41 10.46 -12.38
C ASP A 7 -4.24 10.02 -13.27
N ILE A 8 -3.70 8.82 -13.04
CA ILE A 8 -2.48 8.31 -13.66
C ILE A 8 -2.77 6.91 -14.20
N ASP A 9 -2.41 6.64 -15.45
CA ASP A 9 -2.43 5.28 -15.96
C ASP A 9 -1.27 4.48 -15.36
N VAL A 10 -1.62 3.53 -14.50
CA VAL A 10 -0.70 2.63 -13.80
C VAL A 10 -0.71 1.22 -14.40
N SER A 11 -1.51 0.98 -15.43
CA SER A 11 -1.80 -0.35 -15.94
C SER A 11 -0.55 -1.03 -16.49
N ASN A 12 -0.26 -2.26 -16.03
CA ASN A 12 0.93 -3.03 -16.40
C ASN A 12 2.27 -2.31 -16.13
N LYS A 13 2.30 -1.25 -15.31
CA LYS A 13 3.53 -0.53 -14.95
C LYS A 13 4.12 -1.06 -13.65
N LYS A 14 5.40 -0.78 -13.42
CA LYS A 14 6.03 -0.91 -12.09
C LYS A 14 5.78 0.38 -11.31
N VAL A 15 5.20 0.28 -10.12
CA VAL A 15 4.78 1.43 -9.30
C VAL A 15 5.44 1.35 -7.94
N LEU A 16 6.33 2.29 -7.65
CA LEU A 16 6.92 2.43 -6.31
C LEU A 16 5.88 3.04 -5.37
N VAL A 17 5.46 2.27 -4.36
CA VAL A 17 4.50 2.71 -3.35
C VAL A 17 5.24 2.95 -2.03
N ARG A 18 5.15 4.17 -1.51
CA ARG A 18 5.61 4.51 -0.16
C ARG A 18 4.47 4.25 0.82
N VAL A 19 4.72 3.38 1.80
CA VAL A 19 3.74 2.94 2.80
C VAL A 19 4.21 3.30 4.20
N ASP A 20 3.27 3.37 5.14
CA ASP A 20 3.55 3.52 6.57
C ASP A 20 3.30 2.17 7.27
N PHE A 21 4.36 1.37 7.39
CA PHE A 21 4.33 0.09 8.13
C PHE A 21 5.01 0.20 9.50
N ASN A 22 5.03 1.39 10.09
CA ASN A 22 5.51 1.58 11.45
C ASN A 22 4.45 1.07 12.45
N VAL A 23 4.37 -0.25 12.63
CA VAL A 23 3.42 -0.92 13.50
C VAL A 23 4.06 -1.33 14.83
N PRO A 24 3.32 -1.35 15.95
CA PRO A 24 3.83 -1.86 17.21
C PRO A 24 4.03 -3.37 17.15
N VAL A 25 5.09 -3.85 17.79
CA VAL A 25 5.44 -5.26 17.91
C VAL A 25 5.68 -5.63 19.37
N ASP A 26 5.37 -6.87 19.75
CA ASP A 26 5.70 -7.42 21.07
C ASP A 26 7.16 -7.86 21.15
N ASP A 27 7.60 -8.30 22.34
CA ASP A 27 8.97 -8.77 22.58
C ASP A 27 9.37 -10.01 21.76
N ARG A 28 8.39 -10.73 21.19
CA ARG A 28 8.60 -11.90 20.31
C ARG A 28 8.60 -11.49 18.83
N GLY A 29 8.39 -10.21 18.53
CA GLY A 29 8.33 -9.68 17.17
C GLY A 29 6.98 -9.87 16.49
N ASN A 30 5.91 -10.23 17.22
CA ASN A 30 4.56 -10.31 16.64
C ASN A 30 3.95 -8.92 16.53
N ILE A 31 3.24 -8.66 15.45
CA ILE A 31 2.45 -7.44 15.29
C ILE A 31 1.29 -7.46 16.28
N THR A 32 1.18 -6.42 17.11
CA THR A 32 0.10 -6.32 18.11
C THR A 32 -1.07 -5.44 17.64
N ASP A 33 -0.85 -4.62 16.60
CA ASP A 33 -1.87 -3.82 15.93
C ASP A 33 -1.49 -3.67 14.45
N ASP A 34 -2.34 -4.17 13.56
CA ASP A 34 -2.15 -4.20 12.11
C ASP A 34 -2.92 -3.10 11.37
N THR A 35 -3.56 -2.16 12.07
CA THR A 35 -4.42 -1.12 11.49
C THR A 35 -3.73 -0.40 10.32
N ARG A 36 -2.46 0.00 10.46
CA ARG A 36 -1.69 0.69 9.41
C ARG A 36 -1.47 -0.15 8.15
N ILE A 37 -1.31 -1.47 8.32
CA ILE A 37 -1.18 -2.41 7.21
C ILE A 37 -2.52 -2.50 6.48
N LEU A 38 -3.61 -2.67 7.23
CA LEU A 38 -4.97 -2.77 6.69
C LEU A 38 -5.38 -1.50 5.92
N GLU A 39 -5.06 -0.32 6.45
CA GLU A 39 -5.34 0.98 5.81
C GLU A 39 -4.58 1.18 4.49
N THR A 40 -3.48 0.46 4.27
CA THR A 40 -2.70 0.51 3.02
C THR A 40 -3.32 -0.37 1.92
N LEU A 41 -4.10 -1.40 2.30
CA LEU A 41 -4.65 -2.40 1.37
C LEU A 41 -5.49 -1.82 0.23
N PRO A 42 -6.34 -0.79 0.40
CA PRO A 42 -7.12 -0.23 -0.71
C PRO A 42 -6.24 0.23 -1.88
N THR A 43 -5.07 0.82 -1.60
CA THR A 43 -4.15 1.30 -2.65
C THR A 43 -3.45 0.13 -3.34
N ILE A 44 -2.98 -0.86 -2.57
CA ILE A 44 -2.35 -2.07 -3.11
C ILE A 44 -3.34 -2.85 -3.98
N ASN A 45 -4.59 -3.01 -3.52
CA ASN A 45 -5.63 -3.74 -4.25
C ASN A 45 -6.01 -3.02 -5.55
N TYR A 46 -6.11 -1.69 -5.54
CA TYR A 46 -6.34 -0.91 -6.76
C TYR A 46 -5.22 -1.14 -7.78
N LEU A 47 -3.96 -1.02 -7.38
CA LEU A 47 -2.81 -1.22 -8.25
C LEU A 47 -2.79 -2.66 -8.82
N ARG A 48 -3.09 -3.66 -7.98
CA ARG A 48 -3.16 -5.07 -8.41
C ARG A 48 -4.29 -5.32 -9.41
N GLN A 49 -5.46 -4.71 -9.22
CA GLN A 49 -6.58 -4.77 -10.17
C GLN A 49 -6.21 -4.18 -11.54
N MET A 50 -5.42 -3.11 -11.55
CA MET A 50 -4.87 -2.51 -12.77
C MET A 50 -3.70 -3.31 -13.38
N LYS A 51 -3.38 -4.50 -12.84
CA LYS A 51 -2.23 -5.32 -13.24
C LYS A 51 -0.89 -4.61 -13.09
N ALA A 52 -0.81 -3.59 -12.24
CA ALA A 52 0.46 -2.96 -11.90
C ALA A 52 1.31 -3.91 -11.05
N LYS A 53 2.62 -3.84 -11.23
CA LYS A 53 3.59 -4.47 -10.33
C LYS A 53 4.00 -3.44 -9.28
N ILE A 54 3.74 -3.76 -8.02
CA ILE A 54 4.12 -2.95 -6.86
C ILE A 54 5.51 -3.37 -6.42
#